data_AF-A0A932TLP9-F1
#
_entry.id   AF-A0A932TLP9-F1
#
_cell.length_a   1.000
_cell.length_b   1.000
_cell.length_c   1.000
_cell.angle_alpha   90.00
_cell.angle_beta   90.00
_cell.angle_gamma   90.00
#
_symmetry.space_group_name_H-M   'P 1'
#
loop_
_entity.id
_entity.type
_entity.pdbx_description
1 polymer ?
#
loop_
_entity_poly.entity_id
_entity_poly.type
_entity_poly.pdbx_seq_one_letter_code
_entity_poly.pdbx_strand_id
1 'polypeptide(L)'
;MPIDPSSRTTRFSDVCGSLDEIKRLLREEKDVDPAVVRGLLDDVRHMLGRMEQRLEAYTRFHEAAEALLAQMRAVGPSNRERALAAAAEMEARVREGCPATPEGVEALCALAEQVRDVANPFERKLRQSKDAAIALYRLYLDVRGGRDWSQQEGAAPEAPSQDAGALAERLDPWLPPPPHRDHILTWLLRGRAHLHPAPEGQAPTVEFEDGGIMPLPAVRWSDGVRNFYPEGQEPHPGGRSYRPPE
;
A
#
# COMPACT_ATOMS: atom_id res chain seq x y z
N MET A 1 10.44 28.80 11.09
CA MET A 1 9.43 27.74 11.23
C MET A 1 9.92 26.53 10.46
N PRO A 2 9.92 25.31 11.02
CA PRO A 2 10.22 24.13 10.21
C PRO A 2 9.10 23.99 9.19
N ILE A 3 9.45 24.05 7.91
CA ILE A 3 8.53 23.71 6.83
C ILE A 3 8.31 22.21 6.94
N ASP A 4 7.08 21.81 7.20
CA ASP A 4 6.68 20.41 7.16
C ASP A 4 7.02 19.87 5.75
N PRO A 5 7.91 18.87 5.61
CA PRO A 5 8.31 18.35 4.30
C PRO A 5 7.13 17.77 3.50
N SER A 6 5.97 17.52 4.13
CA SER A 6 4.73 17.15 3.46
C SER A 6 3.98 18.31 2.78
N SER A 7 4.36 19.56 3.05
CA SER A 7 3.67 20.78 2.58
C SER A 7 4.26 21.38 1.30
N ARG A 8 5.37 20.84 0.79
CA ARG A 8 6.03 21.39 -0.40
C ARG A 8 5.33 20.88 -1.66
N THR A 9 4.72 21.80 -2.41
CA THR A 9 4.26 21.53 -3.78
C THR A 9 5.45 21.52 -4.74
N THR A 10 5.48 20.55 -5.65
CA THR A 10 6.40 20.53 -6.79
C THR A 10 5.74 21.16 -8.01
N ARG A 11 6.55 21.64 -8.95
CA ARG A 11 6.02 22.19 -10.20
C ARG A 11 5.45 21.10 -11.10
N PHE A 12 6.13 19.95 -11.20
CA PHE A 12 5.70 18.83 -12.04
C PHE A 12 5.29 17.63 -11.19
N SER A 13 4.48 16.75 -11.79
CA SER A 13 4.02 15.51 -11.15
C SER A 13 5.10 14.44 -11.06
N ASP A 14 6.13 14.51 -11.91
CA ASP A 14 7.22 13.54 -11.99
C ASP A 14 8.60 14.20 -12.15
N VAL A 15 9.64 13.38 -11.90
CA VAL A 15 11.04 13.79 -12.07
C VAL A 15 11.34 14.11 -13.53
N CYS A 16 10.78 13.33 -14.47
CA CYS A 16 11.03 13.50 -15.89
C CYS A 16 10.54 14.87 -16.39
N GLY A 17 9.33 15.29 -16.03
CA GLY A 17 8.78 16.59 -16.40
C GLY A 17 9.64 17.75 -15.91
N SER A 18 10.15 17.67 -14.67
CA SER A 18 11.07 18.68 -14.15
C SER A 18 12.38 18.74 -14.93
N LEU A 19 12.96 17.58 -15.30
CA LEU A 19 14.18 17.53 -16.10
C LEU A 19 13.95 17.99 -17.54
N ASP A 20 12.80 17.69 -18.13
CA ASP A 20 12.45 18.11 -19.49
C ASP A 20 12.25 19.62 -19.56
N GLU A 21 11.65 20.23 -18.54
CA GLU A 21 11.57 21.69 -18.44
C GLU A 21 12.96 22.33 -18.26
N ILE A 22 13.84 21.74 -17.46
CA ILE A 22 15.25 22.21 -17.38
C ILE A 22 15.91 22.17 -18.76
N LYS A 23 15.76 21.07 -19.52
CA LYS A 23 16.33 20.96 -20.87
C LYS A 23 15.77 22.00 -21.82
N ARG A 24 14.45 22.26 -21.78
CA ARG A 24 13.78 23.27 -22.60
C ARG A 24 14.34 24.65 -22.30
N LEU A 25 14.33 25.07 -21.03
CA LEU A 25 14.86 26.36 -20.58
C LEU A 25 16.29 26.57 -21.09
N LEU A 26 17.19 25.61 -20.87
CA LEU A 26 18.60 25.73 -21.24
C LEU A 26 18.87 25.76 -22.76
N ARG A 27 17.94 25.28 -23.59
CA ARG A 27 18.11 25.20 -25.06
C ARG A 27 17.43 26.34 -25.79
N GLU A 28 16.27 26.77 -25.30
CA GLU A 28 15.34 27.63 -26.03
C GLU A 28 15.33 29.06 -25.50
N GLU A 29 15.55 29.24 -24.20
CA GLU A 29 15.56 30.57 -23.57
C GLU A 29 16.99 31.12 -23.51
N LYS A 30 17.20 32.34 -24.02
CA LYS A 30 18.52 32.96 -24.07
C LYS A 30 19.02 33.45 -22.70
N ASP A 31 18.09 33.89 -21.86
CA ASP A 31 18.37 34.52 -20.56
C ASP A 31 17.61 33.82 -19.43
N VAL A 32 17.89 32.52 -19.23
CA VAL A 32 17.29 31.74 -18.14
C VAL A 32 17.79 32.26 -16.79
N ASP A 33 16.87 32.62 -15.89
CA ASP A 33 17.19 32.89 -14.50
C ASP A 33 17.69 31.61 -13.79
N PRO A 34 18.95 31.57 -13.29
CA PRO A 34 19.48 30.43 -12.54
C PRO A 34 18.65 30.06 -11.30
N ALA A 35 17.86 30.97 -10.73
CA ALA A 35 16.94 30.66 -9.64
C ALA A 35 15.81 29.70 -10.06
N VAL A 36 15.30 29.81 -11.29
CA VAL A 36 14.24 28.94 -11.82
C VAL A 36 14.76 27.50 -11.94
N VAL A 37 15.93 27.33 -12.55
CA VAL A 37 16.60 26.03 -12.72
C VAL A 37 16.92 25.39 -11.37
N ARG A 38 17.46 26.16 -10.42
CA ARG A 38 17.69 25.67 -9.04
C ARG A 38 16.41 25.18 -8.38
N GLY A 39 15.30 25.90 -8.54
CA GLY A 39 14.00 25.46 -8.03
C GLY A 39 13.54 24.10 -8.61
N LEU A 40 13.72 23.88 -9.91
CA LEU A 40 13.40 22.59 -10.55
C LEU A 40 14.32 21.46 -10.06
N LEU A 41 15.61 21.74 -9.86
CA LEU A 41 16.53 20.77 -9.27
C LEU A 41 16.18 20.43 -7.82
N ASP A 42 15.71 21.40 -7.05
CA ASP A 42 15.26 21.17 -5.68
C ASP A 42 13.97 20.32 -5.65
N ASP A 43 13.06 20.52 -6.62
CA ASP A 43 11.89 19.65 -6.79
C ASP A 43 12.31 18.22 -7.15
N VAL A 44 13.26 18.04 -8.08
CA VAL A 44 13.83 16.72 -8.41
C VAL A 44 14.42 16.02 -7.19
N ARG A 45 15.23 16.73 -6.40
CA ARG A 45 15.82 16.17 -5.16
C ARG A 45 14.73 15.79 -4.15
N HIS A 46 13.71 16.61 -4.01
CA HIS A 46 12.58 16.32 -3.12
C HIS A 46 11.84 15.04 -3.57
N MET A 47 11.54 14.92 -4.85
CA MET A 47 10.87 13.75 -5.42
C MET A 47 11.68 12.47 -5.23
N LEU A 48 12.99 12.49 -5.55
CA LEU A 48 13.90 11.37 -5.33
C LEU A 48 13.97 10.95 -3.86
N GLY A 49 14.06 11.91 -2.94
CA GLY A 49 14.08 11.63 -1.50
C GLY A 49 12.82 10.90 -1.02
N ARG A 50 11.64 11.19 -1.60
CA ARG A 50 10.42 10.44 -1.26
C ARG A 50 10.36 9.06 -1.89
N MET A 51 10.85 8.91 -3.12
CA MET A 51 10.98 7.58 -3.74
C MET A 51 11.87 6.68 -2.90
N GLU A 52 12.97 7.22 -2.37
CA GLU A 52 13.87 6.53 -1.44
C GLU A 52 13.16 6.16 -0.13
N GLN A 53 12.47 7.10 0.52
CA GLN A 53 11.67 6.81 1.73
C GLN A 53 10.62 5.71 1.50
N ARG A 54 10.00 5.70 0.31
CA ARG A 54 9.02 4.67 -0.06
C ARG A 54 9.69 3.31 -0.27
N LEU A 55 10.86 3.29 -0.92
CA LEU A 55 11.66 2.09 -1.07
C LEU A 55 12.08 1.53 0.30
N GLU A 56 12.54 2.38 1.23
CA GLU A 56 12.83 1.98 2.60
C GLU A 56 11.61 1.38 3.31
N ALA A 57 10.42 1.97 3.12
CA ALA A 57 9.19 1.42 3.68
C ALA A 57 8.89 0.02 3.14
N TYR A 58 9.15 -0.23 1.85
CA TYR A 58 9.01 -1.55 1.24
C TYR A 58 10.04 -2.55 1.76
N THR A 59 11.29 -2.11 1.96
CA THR A 59 12.33 -2.92 2.60
C THR A 59 11.93 -3.33 4.01
N ARG A 60 11.49 -2.39 4.85
CA ARG A 60 11.01 -2.69 6.21
C ARG A 60 9.82 -3.65 6.22
N PHE A 61 8.88 -3.46 5.29
CA PHE A 61 7.75 -4.37 5.13
C PHE A 61 8.22 -5.80 4.80
N HIS A 62 9.15 -5.94 3.85
CA HIS A 62 9.69 -7.24 3.46
C HIS A 62 10.36 -7.95 4.65
N GLU A 63 11.24 -7.26 5.37
CA GLU A 63 11.92 -7.81 6.56
C GLU A 63 10.92 -8.25 7.65
N ALA A 64 9.91 -7.42 7.92
CA ALA A 64 8.88 -7.75 8.91
C ALA A 64 7.99 -8.93 8.47
N ALA A 65 7.64 -9.00 7.19
CA ALA A 65 6.89 -10.11 6.62
C ALA A 65 7.70 -11.42 6.67
N GLU A 66 9.00 -11.39 6.38
CA GLU A 66 9.88 -12.54 6.50
C GLU A 66 9.91 -13.08 7.94
N ALA A 67 10.03 -12.19 8.93
CA ALA A 67 10.00 -12.58 10.34
C ALA A 67 8.68 -13.25 10.74
N LEU A 68 7.53 -12.75 10.27
CA LEU A 68 6.22 -13.37 10.53
C LEU A 68 6.08 -14.73 9.85
N LEU A 69 6.53 -14.85 8.60
CA LEU A 69 6.52 -16.12 7.88
C LEU A 69 7.42 -17.15 8.57
N ALA A 70 8.57 -16.75 9.08
CA ALA A 70 9.44 -17.61 9.89
C ALA A 70 8.73 -18.09 11.17
N GLN A 71 8.02 -17.21 11.88
CA GLN A 71 7.22 -17.60 13.05
C GLN A 71 6.10 -18.60 12.69
N MET A 72 5.40 -18.38 11.57
CA MET A 72 4.37 -19.30 11.10
C MET A 72 4.95 -20.67 10.72
N ARG A 73 6.12 -20.70 10.08
CA ARG A 73 6.82 -21.95 9.75
C ARG A 73 7.31 -22.69 10.99
N ALA A 74 7.65 -21.96 12.05
CA ALA A 74 8.03 -22.56 13.33
C ALA A 74 6.86 -23.21 14.08
N VAL A 75 5.61 -23.00 13.65
CA VAL A 75 4.44 -23.75 14.13
C VAL A 75 4.55 -25.20 13.65
N GLY A 76 5.28 -26.01 14.40
CA GLY A 76 5.54 -27.41 14.07
C GLY A 76 4.25 -28.27 14.04
N PRO A 77 4.35 -29.51 13.55
CA PRO A 77 3.19 -30.38 13.33
C PRO A 77 2.39 -30.66 14.60
N SER A 78 1.10 -30.96 14.44
CA SER A 78 0.25 -31.41 15.54
C SER A 78 0.55 -32.86 15.91
N ASN A 79 0.43 -33.21 17.18
CA ASN A 79 0.46 -34.62 17.61
C ASN A 79 -0.96 -35.20 17.71
N ARG A 80 -1.80 -34.90 16.70
CA ARG A 80 -3.23 -35.24 16.67
C ARG A 80 -3.47 -36.75 16.81
N GLU A 81 -2.61 -37.56 16.20
CA GLU A 81 -2.73 -39.03 16.24
C GLU A 81 -2.70 -39.57 17.68
N ARG A 82 -1.80 -39.05 18.53
CA ARG A 82 -1.76 -39.42 19.95
C ARG A 82 -3.06 -39.10 20.68
N ALA A 83 -3.64 -37.92 20.43
CA ALA A 83 -4.92 -37.54 21.04
C ALA A 83 -6.07 -38.41 20.56
N LEU A 84 -6.11 -38.75 19.26
CA LEU A 84 -7.12 -39.63 18.70
C LEU A 84 -7.02 -41.05 19.27
N ALA A 85 -5.81 -41.58 19.44
CA ALA A 85 -5.60 -42.89 20.06
C ALA A 85 -6.08 -42.91 21.51
N ALA A 86 -5.73 -41.89 22.31
CA ALA A 86 -6.18 -41.77 23.69
C ALA A 86 -7.72 -41.65 23.78
N ALA A 87 -8.34 -40.86 22.91
CA ALA A 87 -9.79 -40.72 22.85
C ALA A 87 -10.50 -42.03 22.45
N ALA A 88 -9.96 -42.78 21.49
CA ALA A 88 -10.51 -44.06 21.05
C ALA A 88 -10.45 -45.13 22.15
N GLU A 89 -9.35 -45.19 22.90
CA GLU A 89 -9.21 -46.06 24.08
C GLU A 89 -10.22 -45.66 25.17
N MET A 90 -10.40 -44.36 25.40
CA MET A 90 -11.38 -43.85 26.35
C MET A 90 -12.81 -44.25 25.96
N GLU A 91 -13.15 -44.15 24.67
CA GLU A 91 -14.43 -44.58 24.13
C GLU A 91 -14.66 -46.09 24.29
N ALA A 92 -13.64 -46.91 24.01
CA ALA A 92 -13.71 -48.36 24.17
C ALA A 92 -14.05 -48.76 25.62
N ARG A 93 -13.36 -48.17 26.60
CA ARG A 93 -13.59 -48.42 28.02
C ARG A 93 -14.99 -47.99 28.47
N VAL A 94 -15.45 -46.83 28.02
CA VAL A 94 -16.81 -46.36 28.35
C VAL A 94 -17.88 -47.28 27.77
N ARG A 95 -17.64 -47.87 26.59
CA ARG A 95 -18.56 -48.81 25.94
C ARG A 95 -18.70 -50.13 26.69
N GLU A 96 -17.62 -50.58 27.35
CA GLU A 96 -17.64 -51.76 28.23
C GLU A 96 -18.35 -51.51 29.57
N GLY A 97 -18.62 -50.24 29.89
CA GLY A 97 -19.30 -49.78 31.09
C GLY A 97 -18.41 -48.81 31.88
N CYS A 98 -19.00 -47.76 32.44
CA CYS A 98 -18.25 -46.80 33.25
C CYS A 98 -17.61 -47.50 34.47
N PRO A 99 -16.31 -47.27 34.74
CA PRO A 99 -15.63 -47.90 35.86
C PRO A 99 -16.25 -47.46 37.18
N ALA A 100 -16.56 -48.43 38.04
CA ALA A 100 -17.05 -48.20 39.40
C ALA A 100 -15.90 -48.18 40.44
N THR A 101 -14.69 -48.62 40.05
CA THR A 101 -13.53 -48.63 40.93
C THR A 101 -12.70 -47.36 40.79
N PRO A 102 -12.05 -46.89 41.86
CA PRO A 102 -11.14 -45.75 41.82
C PRO A 102 -10.05 -45.87 40.74
N GLU A 103 -9.47 -47.07 40.59
CA GLU A 103 -8.39 -47.32 39.62
C GLU A 103 -8.88 -47.19 38.17
N GLY A 104 -10.11 -47.63 37.89
CA GLY A 104 -10.70 -47.50 36.56
C GLY A 104 -11.03 -46.05 36.22
N VAL A 105 -11.50 -45.27 37.20
CA VAL A 105 -11.72 -43.83 37.05
C VAL A 105 -10.40 -43.10 36.80
N GLU A 106 -9.35 -43.42 37.57
CA GLU A 106 -8.03 -42.82 37.41
C GLU A 106 -7.43 -43.10 36.02
N ALA A 107 -7.60 -44.31 35.49
CA ALA A 107 -7.15 -44.65 34.15
C ALA A 107 -7.87 -43.86 33.04
N LEU A 108 -9.19 -43.63 33.18
CA LEU A 108 -9.93 -42.76 32.26
C LEU A 108 -9.48 -41.30 32.37
N CYS A 109 -9.26 -40.80 33.58
CA CYS A 109 -8.71 -39.45 33.79
C CYS A 109 -7.33 -39.29 33.13
N ALA A 110 -6.46 -40.29 33.24
CA ALA A 110 -5.15 -40.26 32.58
C ALA A 110 -5.26 -40.18 31.04
N LEU A 111 -6.22 -40.87 30.42
CA LEU A 111 -6.48 -40.77 28.98
C LEU A 111 -7.01 -39.36 28.61
N ALA A 112 -7.90 -38.80 29.43
CA ALA A 112 -8.40 -37.45 29.23
C ALA A 112 -7.28 -36.39 29.32
N GLU A 113 -6.34 -36.53 30.26
CA GLU A 113 -5.17 -35.64 30.34
C GLU A 113 -4.25 -35.79 29.12
N GLN A 114 -4.07 -36.99 28.57
CA GLN A 114 -3.31 -37.15 27.32
C GLN A 114 -3.94 -36.44 26.13
N VAL A 115 -5.28 -36.40 26.05
CA VAL A 115 -5.98 -35.60 25.04
C VAL A 115 -5.76 -34.11 25.30
N ARG A 116 -5.87 -33.67 26.56
CA ARG A 116 -5.66 -32.27 26.96
C ARG A 116 -4.23 -31.79 26.69
N ASP A 117 -3.23 -32.64 26.92
CA ASP A 117 -1.81 -32.39 26.65
C ASP A 117 -1.53 -32.09 25.18
N VAL A 118 -2.35 -32.60 24.26
CA VAL A 118 -2.26 -32.29 22.83
C VAL A 118 -3.13 -31.08 22.49
N ALA A 119 -4.36 -31.02 23.02
CA ALA A 119 -5.31 -29.95 22.73
C ALA A 119 -4.78 -28.57 23.14
N ASN A 120 -4.15 -28.46 24.32
CA ASN A 120 -3.63 -27.19 24.84
C ASN A 120 -2.53 -26.59 23.94
N PRO A 121 -1.45 -27.31 23.55
CA PRO A 121 -0.52 -26.85 22.54
C PRO A 121 -1.18 -26.54 21.19
N PHE A 122 -2.19 -27.31 20.80
CA PHE A 122 -2.85 -27.12 19.51
C PHE A 122 -3.61 -25.80 19.45
N GLU A 123 -4.34 -25.43 20.51
CA GLU A 123 -4.98 -24.12 20.64
C GLU A 123 -3.94 -22.98 20.58
N ARG A 124 -2.81 -23.12 21.28
CA ARG A 124 -1.73 -22.12 21.24
C ARG A 124 -1.17 -21.94 19.83
N LYS A 125 -0.94 -23.04 19.10
CA LYS A 125 -0.48 -23.01 17.71
C LYS A 125 -1.47 -22.31 16.79
N LEU A 126 -2.76 -22.64 16.90
CA LEU A 126 -3.82 -21.98 16.14
C LEU A 126 -3.88 -20.47 16.40
N ARG A 127 -3.77 -20.07 17.68
CA ARG A 127 -3.73 -18.66 18.08
C ARG A 127 -2.50 -17.96 17.48
N GLN A 128 -1.32 -18.56 17.59
CA GLN A 128 -0.08 -18.02 17.02
C GLN A 128 -0.19 -17.81 15.51
N SER A 129 -0.72 -18.79 14.77
CA SER A 129 -0.92 -18.66 13.33
C SER A 129 -1.92 -17.55 12.97
N LYS A 130 -3.02 -17.44 13.73
CA LYS A 130 -4.01 -16.37 13.54
C LYS A 130 -3.40 -14.99 13.80
N ASP A 131 -2.66 -14.85 14.90
CA ASP A 131 -2.07 -13.57 15.29
C ASP A 131 -1.00 -13.13 14.28
N ALA A 132 -0.20 -14.06 13.74
CA ALA A 132 0.75 -13.79 12.67
C ALA A 132 0.05 -13.35 11.37
N ALA A 133 -1.06 -14.00 10.99
CA ALA A 133 -1.84 -13.60 9.82
C ALA A 133 -2.44 -12.19 9.96
N ILE A 134 -2.97 -11.86 11.16
CA ILE A 134 -3.46 -10.51 11.47
C ILE A 134 -2.32 -9.49 11.39
N ALA A 135 -1.14 -9.82 11.94
CA ALA A 135 0.02 -8.95 11.88
C ALA A 135 0.49 -8.70 10.44
N LEU A 136 0.51 -9.74 9.59
CA LEU A 136 0.85 -9.60 8.18
C LEU A 136 -0.15 -8.70 7.44
N TYR A 137 -1.44 -8.85 7.73
CA TYR A 137 -2.46 -7.96 7.17
C TYR A 137 -2.28 -6.51 7.60
N ARG A 138 -1.92 -6.25 8.86
CA ARG A 138 -1.62 -4.90 9.35
C ARG A 138 -0.39 -4.30 8.66
N LEU A 139 0.69 -5.08 8.54
CA LEU A 139 1.88 -4.64 7.78
C LEU A 139 1.53 -4.28 6.33
N TYR A 140 0.64 -5.07 5.71
CA TYR A 140 0.13 -4.76 4.38
C TYR A 140 -0.64 -3.43 4.34
N LEU A 141 -1.53 -3.19 5.31
CA LEU A 141 -2.26 -1.91 5.39
C LEU A 141 -1.31 -0.72 5.61
N ASP A 142 -0.32 -0.87 6.48
CA ASP A 142 0.66 0.18 6.78
C ASP A 142 1.51 0.52 5.56
N VAL A 143 2.03 -0.50 4.86
CA VAL A 143 2.85 -0.28 3.66
C VAL A 143 2.02 0.24 2.49
N ARG A 144 0.77 -0.19 2.35
CA ARG A 144 -0.17 0.33 1.35
C ARG A 144 -0.48 1.80 1.62
N GLY A 145 -0.71 2.17 2.88
CA GLY A 145 -1.15 3.50 3.28
C GLY A 145 -2.49 3.86 2.63
N GLY A 146 -2.65 5.10 2.18
CA GLY A 146 -3.87 5.57 1.51
C GLY A 146 -4.02 5.16 0.04
N ARG A 147 -3.11 4.36 -0.52
CA ARG A 147 -3.09 4.01 -1.94
C ARG A 147 -4.00 2.83 -2.23
N ASP A 148 -4.70 2.83 -3.34
CA ASP A 148 -5.47 1.65 -3.77
C ASP A 148 -4.66 0.75 -4.71
N TRP A 149 -4.25 -0.41 -4.21
CA TRP A 149 -3.51 -1.41 -5.00
C TRP A 149 -4.42 -2.46 -5.65
N SER A 150 -5.74 -2.39 -5.45
CA SER A 150 -6.68 -3.40 -5.97
C SER A 150 -6.88 -3.36 -7.50
N GLN A 151 -6.40 -2.31 -8.15
CA GLN A 151 -6.68 -1.98 -9.55
C GLN A 151 -5.42 -1.92 -10.45
N GLN A 152 -4.28 -2.50 -10.04
CA GLN A 152 -3.05 -2.44 -10.84
C GLN A 152 -3.01 -3.46 -12.00
N GLU A 153 -2.89 -2.88 -13.21
CA GLU A 153 -2.57 -3.41 -14.56
C GLU A 153 -3.21 -4.72 -15.05
N GLY A 154 -4.16 -4.57 -16.00
CA GLY A 154 -4.66 -5.64 -16.86
C GLY A 154 -6.19 -5.77 -16.93
N ALA A 155 -6.90 -5.24 -15.93
CA ALA A 155 -8.36 -5.20 -15.98
C ALA A 155 -8.82 -4.04 -16.88
N ALA A 156 -9.64 -4.38 -17.88
CA ALA A 156 -10.43 -3.41 -18.63
C ALA A 156 -11.18 -2.48 -17.66
N PRO A 157 -11.53 -1.24 -18.04
CA PRO A 157 -12.33 -0.39 -17.18
C PRO A 157 -13.69 -1.07 -16.95
N GLU A 158 -13.84 -1.74 -15.80
CA GLU A 158 -15.16 -2.12 -15.34
C GLU A 158 -15.94 -0.86 -15.00
N ALA A 159 -17.25 -0.95 -15.18
CA ALA A 159 -18.21 0.14 -15.03
C ALA A 159 -17.92 1.02 -13.79
N PRO A 160 -18.23 2.33 -13.82
CA PRO A 160 -17.97 3.23 -12.70
C PRO A 160 -18.49 2.62 -11.41
N SER A 161 -17.57 2.25 -10.52
CA SER A 161 -17.92 1.76 -9.19
C SER A 161 -18.68 2.85 -8.43
N GLN A 162 -19.52 2.47 -7.47
CA GLN A 162 -20.17 3.45 -6.60
C GLN A 162 -19.15 4.38 -5.91
N ASP A 163 -17.93 3.88 -5.69
CA ASP A 163 -16.80 4.65 -5.15
C ASP A 163 -16.33 5.78 -6.08
N ALA A 164 -16.42 5.60 -7.40
CA ALA A 164 -16.04 6.64 -8.37
C ALA A 164 -17.00 7.84 -8.30
N GLY A 165 -18.32 7.58 -8.19
CA GLY A 165 -19.33 8.62 -8.04
C GLY A 165 -19.18 9.39 -6.73
N ALA A 166 -19.07 8.67 -5.60
CA ALA A 166 -18.89 9.28 -4.30
C ALA A 166 -17.58 10.09 -4.18
N LEU A 167 -16.48 9.59 -4.79
CA LEU A 167 -15.22 10.32 -4.84
C LEU A 167 -15.34 11.61 -5.67
N ALA A 168 -15.99 11.54 -6.82
CA ALA A 168 -16.19 12.68 -7.69
C ALA A 168 -17.06 13.76 -7.03
N GLU A 169 -18.15 13.38 -6.37
CA GLU A 169 -19.02 14.30 -5.62
C GLU A 169 -18.26 14.97 -4.47
N ARG A 170 -17.49 14.20 -3.70
CA ARG A 170 -16.69 14.72 -2.58
C ARG A 170 -15.65 15.74 -3.05
N LEU A 171 -15.11 15.58 -4.25
CA LEU A 171 -14.03 16.42 -4.77
C LEU A 171 -14.49 17.50 -5.75
N ASP A 172 -15.76 17.52 -6.13
CA ASP A 172 -16.32 18.36 -7.21
C ASP A 172 -15.88 19.85 -7.12
N PRO A 173 -15.83 20.50 -5.94
CA PRO A 173 -15.39 21.89 -5.83
C PRO A 173 -13.93 22.15 -6.24
N TRP A 174 -13.09 21.10 -6.24
CA TRP A 174 -11.64 21.20 -6.45
C TRP A 174 -11.16 20.43 -7.67
N LEU A 175 -12.05 19.68 -8.34
CA LEU A 175 -11.66 18.94 -9.53
C LEU A 175 -11.30 19.92 -10.66
N PRO A 176 -10.22 19.65 -11.42
CA PRO A 176 -9.90 20.43 -12.60
C PRO A 176 -11.00 20.25 -13.67
N PRO A 177 -11.13 21.14 -14.65
CA PRO A 177 -12.12 21.00 -15.71
C PRO A 177 -11.87 19.74 -16.56
N PRO A 178 -12.90 19.19 -17.25
CA PRO A 178 -12.70 18.17 -18.28
C PRO A 178 -11.69 18.64 -19.36
N PRO A 179 -10.86 17.74 -19.92
CA PRO A 179 -10.82 16.29 -19.68
C PRO A 179 -9.99 15.88 -18.45
N HIS A 180 -9.31 16.82 -17.80
CA HIS A 180 -8.34 16.54 -16.74
C HIS A 180 -8.97 15.87 -15.51
N ARG A 181 -10.24 16.24 -15.22
CA ARG A 181 -11.09 15.61 -14.21
C ARG A 181 -11.07 14.08 -14.29
N ASP A 182 -11.36 13.55 -15.48
CA ASP A 182 -11.60 12.12 -15.65
C ASP A 182 -10.30 11.34 -15.51
N HIS A 183 -9.20 11.90 -16.00
CA HIS A 183 -7.87 11.33 -15.83
C HIS A 183 -7.44 11.31 -14.37
N ILE A 184 -7.60 12.41 -13.63
CA ILE A 184 -7.16 12.45 -12.23
C ILE A 184 -8.00 11.55 -11.33
N LEU A 185 -9.32 11.49 -11.55
CA LEU A 185 -10.19 10.54 -10.85
C LEU A 185 -9.78 9.09 -11.14
N THR A 186 -9.47 8.76 -12.41
CA THR A 186 -8.97 7.43 -12.79
C THR A 186 -7.68 7.08 -12.06
N TRP A 187 -6.74 8.02 -11.91
CA TRP A 187 -5.48 7.76 -11.20
C TRP A 187 -5.66 7.62 -9.69
N LEU A 188 -6.54 8.43 -9.09
CA LEU A 188 -6.89 8.31 -7.67
C LEU A 188 -7.55 6.96 -7.37
N LEU A 189 -8.50 6.53 -8.21
CA LEU A 189 -9.18 5.23 -8.07
C LEU A 189 -8.23 4.05 -8.28
N ARG A 190 -7.20 4.22 -9.11
CA ARG A 190 -6.16 3.20 -9.35
C ARG A 190 -4.99 3.27 -8.36
N GLY A 191 -5.06 4.15 -7.36
CA GLY A 191 -3.99 4.35 -6.38
C GLY A 191 -2.66 4.84 -6.94
N ARG A 192 -2.64 5.35 -8.17
CA ARG A 192 -1.46 5.97 -8.83
C ARG A 192 -1.24 7.41 -8.39
N ALA A 193 -2.22 7.96 -7.70
CA ALA A 193 -2.14 9.24 -7.02
C ALA A 193 -2.89 9.13 -5.68
N HIS A 194 -2.54 9.95 -4.70
CA HIS A 194 -3.26 10.03 -3.43
C HIS A 194 -3.45 11.47 -2.98
N LEU A 195 -4.54 11.70 -2.25
CA LEU A 195 -4.85 13.00 -1.69
C LEU A 195 -4.21 13.15 -0.32
N HIS A 196 -3.61 14.31 -0.08
CA HIS A 196 -3.26 14.73 1.26
C HIS A 196 -4.44 15.42 1.93
N PRO A 197 -4.63 15.26 3.25
CA PRO A 197 -5.62 16.01 4.00
C PRO A 197 -5.36 17.51 3.86
N ALA A 198 -6.40 18.28 3.52
CA ALA A 198 -6.36 19.73 3.52
C ALA A 198 -7.24 20.30 4.65
N PRO A 199 -6.87 21.44 5.26
CA PRO A 199 -7.76 22.18 6.15
C PRO A 199 -9.09 22.50 5.47
N GLU A 200 -10.15 22.66 6.26
CA GLU A 200 -11.49 22.96 5.74
C GLU A 200 -11.47 24.21 4.84
N GLY A 201 -12.08 24.10 3.66
CA GLY A 201 -12.13 25.17 2.65
C GLY A 201 -10.87 25.33 1.80
N GLN A 202 -9.78 24.58 2.05
CA GLN A 202 -8.59 24.60 1.20
C GLN A 202 -8.64 23.48 0.16
N ALA A 203 -8.03 23.74 -1.01
CA ALA A 203 -7.91 22.73 -2.04
C ALA A 203 -6.97 21.59 -1.58
N PRO A 204 -7.37 20.32 -1.74
CA PRO A 204 -6.49 19.20 -1.44
C PRO A 204 -5.30 19.19 -2.41
N THR A 205 -4.16 18.71 -1.92
CA THR A 205 -3.02 18.40 -2.78
C THR A 205 -3.04 16.93 -3.17
N VAL A 206 -2.60 16.66 -4.39
CA VAL A 206 -2.44 15.33 -4.95
C VAL A 206 -0.96 15.01 -4.97
N GLU A 207 -0.61 13.86 -4.45
CA GLU A 207 0.70 13.26 -4.59
C GLU A 207 0.69 12.17 -5.66
N PHE A 208 1.69 12.17 -6.54
CA PHE A 208 1.87 11.16 -7.59
C PHE A 208 2.92 10.11 -7.21
N GLU A 209 2.96 9.01 -7.97
CA GLU A 209 3.91 7.91 -7.82
C GLU A 209 5.37 8.38 -7.68
N ASP A 210 5.79 9.34 -8.50
CA ASP A 210 7.21 9.68 -8.63
C ASP A 210 7.72 10.70 -7.63
N GLY A 211 6.88 11.29 -6.79
CA GLY A 211 7.36 12.40 -5.97
C GLY A 211 6.52 13.67 -6.06
N GLY A 212 5.82 13.88 -7.16
CA GLY A 212 5.19 15.17 -7.40
C GLY A 212 4.05 15.42 -6.43
N ILE A 213 3.93 16.66 -5.97
CA ILE A 213 2.79 17.15 -5.18
C ILE A 213 2.24 18.40 -5.86
N MET A 214 0.96 18.39 -6.22
CA MET A 214 0.33 19.55 -6.83
C MET A 214 -1.05 19.79 -6.23
N PRO A 215 -1.53 21.04 -6.14
CA PRO A 215 -2.93 21.31 -5.80
C PRO A 215 -3.86 20.65 -6.82
N LEU A 216 -4.89 19.92 -6.36
CA LEU A 216 -5.84 19.22 -7.23
C LEU A 216 -6.44 20.11 -8.33
N PRO A 217 -6.86 21.37 -8.07
CA PRO A 217 -7.41 22.24 -9.10
C PRO A 217 -6.41 22.60 -10.22
N ALA A 218 -5.11 22.56 -9.92
CA ALA A 218 -4.04 22.91 -10.85
C ALA A 218 -3.61 21.73 -11.72
N VAL A 219 -4.12 20.52 -11.47
CA VAL A 219 -3.73 19.32 -12.23
C VAL A 219 -4.28 19.38 -13.65
N ARG A 220 -3.41 19.25 -14.65
CA ARG A 220 -3.77 19.15 -16.07
C ARG A 220 -3.18 17.87 -16.65
N TRP A 221 -3.89 17.24 -17.58
CA TRP A 221 -3.48 16.02 -18.28
C TRP A 221 -3.06 16.34 -19.71
N SER A 222 -1.96 15.74 -20.16
CA SER A 222 -1.50 15.80 -21.55
C SER A 222 -1.44 14.41 -22.16
N ASP A 223 -2.20 14.19 -23.24
CA ASP A 223 -2.14 12.94 -24.01
C ASP A 223 -0.80 12.75 -24.74
N GLY A 224 -0.15 13.85 -25.11
CA GLY A 224 1.14 13.81 -25.82
C GLY A 224 2.25 13.17 -24.99
N VAL A 225 2.31 13.50 -23.69
CA VAL A 225 3.27 12.89 -22.76
C VAL A 225 2.66 11.76 -21.92
N ARG A 226 1.33 11.61 -21.95
CA ARG A 226 0.54 10.69 -21.11
C ARG A 226 0.81 10.88 -19.62
N ASN A 227 0.91 12.13 -19.19
CA ASN A 227 1.18 12.49 -17.81
C ASN A 227 0.50 13.79 -17.38
N PHE A 228 0.50 14.05 -16.08
CA PHE A 228 0.03 15.29 -15.49
C PHE A 228 1.07 16.41 -15.52
N TYR A 229 0.59 17.64 -15.48
CA TYR A 229 1.39 18.87 -15.46
C TYR A 229 0.56 19.98 -14.80
N PRO A 230 1.19 21.06 -14.31
CA PRO A 230 0.46 22.15 -13.64
C PRO A 230 -0.20 23.07 -14.65
N GLU A 231 -1.33 23.65 -14.26
CA GLU A 231 -1.99 24.71 -15.02
C GLU A 231 -1.00 25.82 -15.41
N GLY A 232 -1.01 26.18 -16.69
CA GLY A 232 -0.14 27.23 -17.24
C GLY A 232 1.27 26.78 -17.63
N GLN A 233 1.64 25.50 -17.46
CA GLN A 233 2.94 24.97 -17.91
C GLN A 233 2.75 23.71 -18.75
N GLU A 234 2.35 23.88 -20.02
CA GLU A 234 2.19 22.74 -20.93
C GLU A 234 3.49 21.91 -21.01
N PRO A 235 3.39 20.58 -20.91
CA PRO A 235 4.55 19.72 -20.87
C PRO A 235 5.18 19.68 -22.25
N HIS A 236 6.49 19.85 -22.30
CA HIS A 236 7.20 19.89 -23.57
C HIS A 236 7.12 18.52 -24.29
N PRO A 237 6.56 18.44 -25.52
CA PRO A 237 6.41 17.16 -26.24
C PRO A 237 7.76 16.51 -26.57
N GLY A 238 8.83 17.30 -26.64
CA GLY A 238 10.20 16.85 -26.86
C GLY A 238 10.88 16.18 -25.66
N GLY A 239 10.25 16.11 -24.48
CA GLY A 239 10.81 15.36 -23.35
C GLY A 239 11.19 13.91 -23.70
N ARG A 240 10.39 13.28 -24.58
CA ARG A 240 10.66 11.95 -25.16
C ARG A 240 11.77 11.93 -26.21
N SER A 241 11.99 13.02 -26.96
CA SER A 241 13.01 13.08 -28.02
C SER A 241 14.46 13.08 -27.53
N TYR A 242 14.68 13.14 -26.21
CA TYR A 242 15.99 13.01 -25.59
C TYR A 242 16.27 11.63 -24.99
N ARG A 243 15.35 10.66 -25.15
CA ARG A 243 15.64 9.24 -24.85
C ARG A 243 16.47 8.67 -26.01
N PRO A 244 17.55 7.91 -25.75
CA PRO A 244 18.18 7.14 -26.80
C PRO A 244 17.13 6.21 -27.45
N PRO A 245 17.19 5.97 -28.77
CA PRO A 245 16.36 4.94 -29.38
C PRO A 245 16.69 3.59 -28.71
N GLU A 246 15.65 2.82 -28.36
CA GLU A 246 15.77 1.42 -27.95
C GLU A 246 16.38 0.55 -29.06
#